data_AF-A0AAV5C8D9-F1
#
_entry.id   AF-A0AAV5C8D9-F1
#
_cell.length_a   1.000
_cell.length_b   1.000
_cell.length_c   1.000
_cell.angle_alpha   90.00
_cell.angle_beta   90.00
_cell.angle_gamma   90.00
#
_symmetry.space_group_name_H-M   'P 1'
#
loop_
_entity.id
_entity.type
_entity.pdbx_description
1 polymer ?
#
loop_
_entity_poly.entity_id
_entity_poly.type
_entity_poly.pdbx_seq_one_letter_code
_entity_poly.pdbx_strand_id
1 'polypeptide(L)'
;MRYTNRVCKPGERPYELCEALNILSVKIASSDVGFPISVYGTVIARNSIDKKCVYLFRRDRDHCQRINSEDQSLILTGPKRGLALIDDAYVEIDLKIKSQGEQDKELKVTYGVVKDAVEATFAIEVLQGYYYGEITAWTTSIQNTLVLHDSKVAGARAGDGNRAIQLSRPVVAVYVKEKLYVKIAAQTHGKIKHRTVVFIPKVNGEDKREVYVGATLMLVKVTWSIIDF
;
A
#
# COMPACT_ATOMS: atom_id res chain seq x y z
N MET A 1 1.13 -15.29 -5.27
CA MET A 1 0.17 -14.48 -6.05
C MET A 1 -0.92 -15.41 -6.56
N ARG A 2 -2.20 -15.10 -6.32
CA ARG A 2 -3.31 -15.75 -7.03
C ARG A 2 -3.58 -14.92 -8.28
N TYR A 3 -2.78 -15.14 -9.32
CA TYR A 3 -3.18 -14.68 -10.65
C TYR A 3 -4.24 -15.64 -11.14
N THR A 4 -5.52 -15.29 -11.05
CA THR A 4 -6.49 -15.91 -11.92
C THR A 4 -6.36 -15.24 -13.29
N ASN A 5 -5.48 -15.77 -14.14
CA ASN A 5 -5.45 -15.47 -15.59
C ASN A 5 -6.71 -16.02 -16.29
N ARG A 6 -7.84 -16.07 -15.59
CA ARG A 6 -9.08 -16.63 -16.10
C ARG A 6 -9.65 -15.62 -17.08
N VAL A 7 -9.65 -16.02 -18.35
CA VAL A 7 -10.23 -15.25 -19.45
C VAL A 7 -11.72 -15.61 -19.51
N CYS A 8 -12.62 -14.65 -19.32
CA CYS A 8 -14.06 -14.87 -19.51
C CYS A 8 -14.29 -15.33 -20.94
N LYS A 9 -14.90 -16.49 -21.08
CA LYS A 9 -15.37 -16.97 -22.38
C LYS A 9 -16.78 -16.43 -22.64
N PRO A 10 -17.14 -16.12 -23.90
CA PRO A 10 -18.51 -15.78 -24.26
C PRO A 10 -19.47 -16.91 -23.80
N GLY A 11 -20.48 -16.58 -22.99
CA GLY A 11 -21.45 -17.54 -22.44
C GLY A 11 -21.20 -18.00 -20.99
N GLU A 12 -20.09 -17.62 -20.36
CA GLU A 12 -19.89 -17.82 -18.92
C GLU A 12 -20.67 -16.76 -18.11
N ARG A 13 -21.06 -17.11 -16.87
CA ARG A 13 -21.71 -16.17 -15.95
C ARG A 13 -20.81 -14.93 -15.77
N PRO A 14 -21.39 -13.71 -15.69
CA PRO A 14 -20.59 -12.50 -15.45
C PRO A 14 -19.75 -12.66 -14.19
N TYR A 15 -18.51 -12.16 -14.21
CA TYR A 15 -17.64 -12.14 -13.03
C TYR A 15 -18.37 -11.49 -11.86
N GLU A 16 -18.48 -12.18 -10.74
CA GLU A 16 -18.96 -11.60 -9.49
C GLU A 16 -17.74 -11.01 -8.77
N LEU A 17 -17.61 -9.68 -8.81
CA LEU A 17 -16.52 -8.99 -8.15
C LEU A 17 -16.79 -8.90 -6.66
N CYS A 18 -15.79 -9.21 -5.84
CA CYS A 18 -15.91 -9.15 -4.39
C CYS A 18 -15.79 -7.72 -3.86
N GLU A 19 -16.36 -7.47 -2.68
CA GLU A 19 -15.92 -6.33 -1.88
C GLU A 19 -14.49 -6.58 -1.35
N ALA A 20 -13.74 -5.50 -1.15
CA ALA A 20 -12.39 -5.57 -0.63
C ALA A 20 -12.08 -4.42 0.32
N LEU A 21 -11.04 -4.62 1.13
CA LEU A 21 -10.55 -3.63 2.07
C LEU A 21 -9.23 -3.01 1.63
N ASN A 22 -9.18 -1.68 1.69
CA ASN A 22 -7.94 -0.95 1.79
C ASN A 22 -7.74 -0.52 3.25
N ILE A 23 -6.74 -1.07 3.93
CA ILE A 23 -6.26 -0.46 5.18
C ILE A 23 -5.48 0.79 4.81
N LEU A 24 -5.98 1.95 5.27
CA LEU A 24 -5.51 3.28 4.89
C LEU A 24 -4.46 3.78 5.90
N SER A 25 -4.72 3.63 7.19
CA SER A 25 -3.75 3.97 8.23
C SER A 25 -3.98 3.19 9.52
N VAL A 26 -2.91 3.07 10.30
CA VAL A 26 -2.94 2.64 11.70
C VAL A 26 -2.17 3.69 12.49
N LYS A 27 -2.81 4.28 13.50
CA LYS A 27 -2.22 5.31 14.36
C LYS A 27 -2.32 4.89 15.82
N ILE A 28 -1.38 5.36 16.63
CA ILE A 28 -1.52 5.37 18.09
C ILE A 28 -2.17 6.70 18.42
N ALA A 29 -3.45 6.65 18.80
CA ALA A 29 -4.25 7.84 19.09
C ALA A 29 -3.86 8.45 20.44
N SER A 30 -3.52 7.61 21.42
CA SER A 30 -3.04 8.05 22.73
C SER A 30 -2.11 7.02 23.35
N SER A 31 -1.25 7.49 24.26
CA SER A 31 -0.35 6.66 25.07
C SER A 31 -0.09 7.35 26.40
N ASP A 32 -0.09 6.55 27.47
CA ASP A 32 0.27 6.93 28.84
C ASP A 32 1.68 7.52 29.01
N VAL A 33 2.67 7.06 28.23
CA VAL A 33 4.06 7.57 28.31
C VAL A 33 4.28 8.88 27.56
N GLY A 34 3.30 9.35 26.79
CA GLY A 34 3.41 10.54 25.94
C GLY A 34 4.35 10.38 24.74
N PHE A 35 4.19 11.24 23.73
CA PHE A 35 5.04 11.24 22.54
C PHE A 35 6.36 12.01 22.80
N PRO A 36 7.49 11.64 22.17
CA PRO A 36 7.65 10.61 21.14
C PRO A 36 7.81 9.19 21.71
N ILE A 37 7.21 8.21 21.05
CA ILE A 37 7.26 6.78 21.43
C ILE A 37 7.97 5.94 20.38
N SER A 38 8.57 4.84 20.83
CA SER A 38 9.21 3.85 19.95
C SER A 38 8.39 2.57 19.92
N VAL A 39 7.82 2.25 18.76
CA VAL A 39 6.78 1.23 18.61
C VAL A 39 7.32 0.05 17.81
N TYR A 40 7.03 -1.16 18.26
CA TYR A 40 7.36 -2.41 17.57
C TYR A 40 6.22 -3.42 17.70
N GLY A 41 6.34 -4.55 17.00
CA GLY A 41 5.32 -5.60 16.95
C GLY A 41 4.72 -5.77 15.57
N THR A 42 3.48 -6.25 15.51
CA THR A 42 2.80 -6.64 14.27
C THR A 42 1.37 -6.11 14.16
N VAL A 43 0.99 -5.74 12.94
CA VAL A 43 -0.41 -5.57 12.52
C VAL A 43 -0.64 -6.52 11.35
N ILE A 44 -1.65 -7.38 11.47
CA ILE A 44 -1.98 -8.42 10.50
C ILE A 44 -3.46 -8.30 10.14
N ALA A 45 -3.79 -8.34 8.86
CA ALA A 45 -5.16 -8.60 8.41
C ALA A 45 -5.27 -10.07 7.99
N ARG A 46 -6.33 -10.76 8.38
CA ARG A 46 -6.64 -12.09 7.84
C ARG A 46 -7.50 -11.95 6.60
N ASN A 47 -7.07 -12.57 5.51
CA ASN A 47 -7.87 -12.58 4.29
C ASN A 47 -9.11 -13.48 4.50
N SER A 48 -10.30 -12.96 4.20
CA SER A 48 -11.57 -13.65 4.42
C SER A 48 -11.68 -14.97 3.66
N ILE A 49 -11.04 -15.08 2.49
CA ILE A 49 -11.11 -16.24 1.59
C ILE A 49 -10.30 -17.42 2.13
N ASP A 50 -9.00 -17.22 2.36
CA ASP A 50 -8.07 -18.31 2.66
C ASP A 50 -7.51 -18.27 4.08
N LYS A 51 -8.01 -17.35 4.90
CA LYS A 51 -7.59 -17.08 6.29
C LYS A 51 -6.09 -16.81 6.45
N LYS A 52 -5.35 -16.56 5.36
CA LYS A 52 -3.91 -16.28 5.43
C LYS A 52 -3.66 -14.92 6.05
N CYS A 53 -2.64 -14.87 6.89
CA CYS A 53 -2.13 -13.64 7.50
C CYS A 53 -1.47 -12.75 6.45
N VAL A 54 -1.96 -11.52 6.32
CA VAL A 54 -1.38 -10.47 5.49
C VAL A 54 -0.78 -9.43 6.42
N TYR A 55 0.55 -9.41 6.49
CA TYR A 55 1.27 -8.43 7.31
C TYR A 55 1.09 -7.02 6.73
N LEU A 56 0.64 -6.11 7.59
CA LEU A 56 0.50 -4.69 7.28
C LEU A 56 1.59 -3.87 7.97
N PHE A 57 2.03 -4.30 9.15
CA PHE A 57 3.17 -3.73 9.86
C PHE A 57 3.91 -4.85 10.58
N ARG A 58 5.24 -4.81 10.56
CA ARG A 58 6.10 -5.75 11.30
C ARG A 58 7.44 -5.08 11.59
N ARG A 59 7.73 -4.88 12.87
CA ARG A 59 9.01 -4.37 13.37
C ARG A 59 9.40 -5.13 14.62
N ASP A 60 10.66 -5.49 14.76
CA ASP A 60 11.21 -6.01 16.00
C ASP A 60 11.56 -4.86 16.98
N ARG A 61 11.92 -5.23 18.21
CA ARG A 61 12.21 -4.28 19.30
C ARG A 61 13.44 -3.41 19.03
N ASP A 62 14.39 -3.87 18.24
CA ASP A 62 15.64 -3.17 17.95
C ASP A 62 15.47 -2.23 16.74
N HIS A 63 14.57 -2.58 15.82
CA HIS A 63 14.19 -1.76 14.66
C HIS A 63 12.81 -1.11 14.82
N CYS A 64 12.49 -0.62 16.02
CA CYS A 64 11.24 0.08 16.30
C CYS A 64 11.02 1.30 15.40
N GLN A 65 9.76 1.62 15.10
CA GLN A 65 9.40 2.88 14.46
C GLN A 65 9.20 3.96 15.53
N ARG A 66 9.90 5.10 15.40
CA ARG A 66 9.66 6.28 16.22
C ARG A 66 8.42 7.04 15.73
N ILE A 67 7.48 7.29 16.63
CA ILE A 67 6.25 8.06 16.42
C ILE A 67 6.35 9.33 17.24
N ASN A 68 6.27 10.49 16.59
CA ASN A 68 6.51 11.79 17.22
C ASN A 68 5.23 12.49 17.69
N SER A 69 4.05 12.09 17.18
CA SER A 69 2.75 12.64 17.57
C SER A 69 1.61 11.68 17.23
N GLU A 70 0.43 11.92 17.78
CA GLU A 70 -0.82 11.17 17.53
C GLU A 70 -1.26 11.19 16.06
N ASP A 71 -0.85 12.21 15.30
CA ASP A 71 -1.18 12.33 13.88
C ASP A 71 -0.34 11.42 12.98
N GLN A 72 0.82 10.97 13.46
CA GLN A 72 1.75 10.17 12.68
C GLN A 72 1.29 8.70 12.62
N SER A 73 1.15 8.19 11.39
CA SER A 73 0.78 6.79 11.17
C SER A 73 1.98 5.85 11.24
N LEU A 74 1.71 4.60 11.58
CA LEU A 74 2.64 3.50 11.33
C LEU A 74 2.96 3.44 9.83
N ILE A 75 4.22 3.18 9.49
CA ILE A 75 4.62 2.97 8.11
C ILE A 75 4.26 1.54 7.74
N LEU A 76 3.15 1.39 7.03
CA LEU A 76 2.65 0.10 6.61
C LEU A 76 3.54 -0.49 5.49
N THR A 77 3.85 -1.78 5.61
CA THR A 77 4.65 -2.58 4.66
C THR A 77 3.79 -3.57 3.88
N GLY A 78 2.50 -3.26 3.78
CA GLY A 78 1.52 -4.08 3.10
C GLY A 78 0.19 -3.33 2.86
N PRO A 79 -0.79 -4.03 2.27
CA PRO A 79 -0.74 -5.46 2.00
C PRO A 79 0.05 -5.78 0.71
N LYS A 80 0.52 -7.03 0.60
CA LYS A 80 1.19 -7.56 -0.61
C LYS A 80 0.25 -8.40 -1.50
N ARG A 81 -1.04 -8.35 -1.19
CA ARG A 81 -2.17 -9.02 -1.87
C ARG A 81 -3.47 -8.35 -1.45
N GLY A 82 -4.53 -8.49 -2.22
CA GLY A 82 -5.86 -7.98 -1.90
C GLY A 82 -6.42 -8.60 -0.63
N LEU A 83 -7.25 -7.83 0.08
CA LEU A 83 -7.99 -8.26 1.27
C LEU A 83 -9.47 -8.33 0.89
N ALA A 84 -9.98 -9.53 0.65
CA ALA A 84 -11.40 -9.72 0.35
C ALA A 84 -12.25 -9.47 1.60
N LEU A 85 -13.41 -8.84 1.41
CA LEU A 85 -14.44 -8.63 2.40
C LEU A 85 -15.67 -9.42 1.98
N ILE A 86 -15.79 -10.63 2.52
CA ILE A 86 -16.93 -11.53 2.24
C ILE A 86 -17.90 -11.50 3.43
N ASP A 87 -17.32 -11.38 4.61
CA ASP A 87 -17.96 -11.36 5.91
C ASP A 87 -17.12 -10.43 6.79
N ASP A 88 -17.02 -10.69 8.09
CA ASP A 88 -16.16 -9.93 8.99
C ASP A 88 -14.67 -9.90 8.60
N ALA A 89 -14.10 -8.70 8.69
CA ALA A 89 -12.67 -8.49 8.55
C ALA A 89 -11.97 -8.58 9.90
N TYR A 90 -11.00 -9.50 10.00
CA TYR A 90 -10.21 -9.67 11.21
C TYR A 90 -8.86 -8.98 11.07
N VAL A 91 -8.61 -8.00 11.94
CA VAL A 91 -7.30 -7.34 12.09
C VAL A 91 -6.74 -7.68 13.46
N GLU A 92 -5.61 -8.37 13.48
CA GLU A 92 -4.87 -8.71 14.69
C GLU A 92 -3.78 -7.68 14.92
N ILE A 93 -3.70 -7.19 16.16
CA ILE A 93 -2.74 -6.15 16.53
C ILE A 93 -2.01 -6.56 17.80
N ASP A 94 -0.70 -6.80 17.68
CA ASP A 94 0.23 -6.95 18.79
C ASP A 94 1.29 -5.86 18.66
N LEU A 95 1.00 -4.67 19.18
CA LEU A 95 1.94 -3.55 19.19
C LEU A 95 2.44 -3.31 20.62
N LYS A 96 3.70 -2.94 20.75
CA LYS A 96 4.37 -2.68 22.02
C LYS A 96 5.16 -1.37 21.93
N ILE A 97 5.17 -0.63 23.03
CA ILE A 97 5.99 0.57 23.19
C ILE A 97 7.28 0.16 23.92
N LYS A 98 8.42 0.65 23.43
CA LYS A 98 9.73 0.40 24.05
C LYS A 98 9.89 1.31 25.28
N SER A 99 9.31 0.90 26.39
CA SER A 99 9.44 1.53 27.72
C SER A 99 9.71 0.47 28.80
N GLN A 100 9.79 0.89 30.07
CA GLN A 100 9.84 -0.03 31.20
C GLN A 100 8.41 -0.37 31.64
N GLY A 101 7.99 -1.63 31.44
CA GLY A 101 6.67 -2.12 31.82
C GLY A 101 5.65 -2.15 30.68
N GLU A 102 4.51 -2.79 30.93
CA GLU A 102 3.36 -2.78 30.03
C GLU A 102 2.69 -1.41 30.04
N GLN A 103 2.25 -0.95 28.87
CA GLN A 103 1.71 0.40 28.68
C GLN A 103 0.40 0.32 27.92
N ASP A 104 -0.53 1.18 28.32
CA ASP A 104 -1.80 1.33 27.65
C ASP A 104 -1.68 2.29 26.48
N LYS A 105 -2.38 1.94 25.40
CA LYS A 105 -2.42 2.71 24.17
C LYS A 105 -3.76 2.54 23.50
N GLU A 106 -4.25 3.64 22.94
CA GLU A 106 -5.40 3.60 22.05
C GLU A 106 -4.94 3.55 20.61
N LEU A 107 -5.58 2.70 19.81
CA LEU A 107 -5.25 2.53 18.40
C LEU A 107 -6.42 3.00 17.54
N LYS A 108 -6.09 3.73 16.48
CA LYS A 108 -7.05 4.13 15.45
C LYS A 108 -6.68 3.48 14.13
N VAL A 109 -7.55 2.59 13.65
CA VAL A 109 -7.44 1.97 12.33
C VAL A 109 -8.41 2.66 11.39
N THR A 110 -7.91 3.16 10.26
CA THR A 110 -8.74 3.72 9.19
C THR A 110 -8.69 2.78 8.00
N TYR A 111 -9.84 2.43 7.46
CA TYR A 111 -9.96 1.57 6.29
C TYR A 111 -11.02 2.12 5.33
N GLY A 112 -10.93 1.70 4.07
CA GLY A 112 -11.94 1.95 3.06
C GLY A 112 -12.47 0.64 2.51
N VAL A 113 -13.79 0.54 2.40
CA VAL A 113 -14.48 -0.56 1.73
C VAL A 113 -14.63 -0.22 0.27
N VAL A 114 -14.22 -1.13 -0.59
CA VAL A 114 -14.29 -0.99 -2.05
C VAL A 114 -15.26 -2.05 -2.57
N LYS A 115 -16.36 -1.60 -3.17
CA LYS A 115 -17.31 -2.48 -3.86
C LYS A 115 -16.81 -2.86 -5.24
N ASP A 116 -17.25 -4.01 -5.76
CA ASP A 116 -16.86 -4.54 -7.07
C ASP A 116 -15.35 -4.35 -7.35
N ALA A 117 -14.52 -4.84 -6.43
CA ALA A 117 -13.12 -4.51 -6.36
C ALA A 117 -12.25 -5.36 -7.29
N VAL A 118 -11.26 -4.72 -7.89
CA VAL A 118 -10.12 -5.36 -8.56
C VAL A 118 -8.83 -5.04 -7.83
N GLU A 119 -7.89 -5.98 -7.85
CA GLU A 119 -6.54 -5.82 -7.31
C GLU A 119 -5.65 -5.10 -8.33
N ALA A 120 -5.12 -3.95 -7.94
CA ALA A 120 -4.05 -3.25 -8.66
C ALA A 120 -2.71 -3.61 -8.03
N THR A 121 -1.90 -4.41 -8.73
CA THR A 121 -0.52 -4.72 -8.33
C THR A 121 0.47 -3.86 -9.10
N PHE A 122 1.26 -3.08 -8.37
CA PHE A 122 2.24 -2.16 -8.91
C PHE A 122 3.63 -2.79 -9.06
N ALA A 123 4.30 -2.47 -10.16
CA ALA A 123 5.74 -2.61 -10.33
C ALA A 123 6.27 -1.32 -10.95
N ILE A 124 7.38 -0.80 -10.43
CA ILE A 124 7.95 0.48 -10.89
C ILE A 124 9.44 0.33 -11.09
N GLU A 125 9.91 0.76 -12.25
CA GLU A 125 11.32 0.67 -12.64
C GLU A 125 11.85 2.05 -13.03
N VAL A 126 13.09 2.35 -12.64
CA VAL A 126 13.85 3.52 -13.11
C VAL A 126 14.56 3.11 -14.41
N LEU A 127 14.16 3.72 -15.52
CA LEU A 127 14.75 3.47 -16.84
C LEU A 127 15.98 4.35 -17.07
N GLN A 128 15.96 5.60 -16.58
CA GLN A 128 17.06 6.55 -16.68
C GLN A 128 17.12 7.46 -15.46
N GLY A 129 18.32 7.73 -14.96
CA GLY A 129 18.56 8.60 -13.81
C GLY A 129 18.47 7.86 -12.48
N TYR A 130 18.25 8.62 -11.41
CA TYR A 130 18.16 8.12 -10.03
C TYR A 130 16.85 8.58 -9.40
N TYR A 131 16.23 7.73 -8.60
CA TYR A 131 15.01 8.07 -7.89
C TYR A 131 15.22 8.14 -6.38
N TYR A 132 14.78 9.25 -5.79
CA TYR A 132 14.64 9.43 -4.36
C TYR A 132 13.40 10.27 -4.08
N GLY A 133 12.44 9.71 -3.36
CA GLY A 133 11.20 10.40 -3.03
C GLY A 133 10.09 9.47 -2.57
N GLU A 134 8.85 9.92 -2.78
CA GLU A 134 7.65 9.22 -2.34
C GLU A 134 6.75 8.90 -3.54
N ILE A 135 6.19 7.69 -3.55
CA ILE A 135 5.17 7.25 -4.51
C ILE A 135 3.91 6.93 -3.73
N THR A 136 2.82 7.58 -4.12
CA THR A 136 1.52 7.43 -3.48
C THR A 136 0.44 7.12 -4.49
N ALA A 137 -0.64 6.50 -4.04
CA ALA A 137 -1.82 6.25 -4.82
C ALA A 137 -3.10 6.55 -4.05
N TRP A 138 -4.16 6.89 -4.77
CA TRP A 138 -5.51 7.06 -4.23
C TRP A 138 -6.53 6.80 -5.33
N THR A 139 -7.79 6.60 -4.94
CA THR A 139 -8.89 6.39 -5.89
C THR A 139 -9.81 7.61 -5.92
N THR A 140 -10.72 7.68 -6.89
CA THR A 140 -11.69 8.78 -6.97
C THR A 140 -12.54 8.87 -5.70
N SER A 141 -13.02 7.72 -5.19
CA SER A 141 -13.90 7.65 -4.03
C SER A 141 -13.16 7.76 -2.69
N ILE A 142 -11.92 7.23 -2.61
CA ILE A 142 -11.12 7.24 -1.38
C ILE A 142 -9.88 8.09 -1.63
N GLN A 143 -9.94 9.34 -1.21
CA GLN A 143 -8.86 10.32 -1.37
C GLN A 143 -7.78 10.22 -0.28
N ASN A 144 -7.93 9.31 0.68
CA ASN A 144 -6.85 8.96 1.59
C ASN A 144 -5.69 8.37 0.81
N THR A 145 -4.57 9.08 0.86
CA THR A 145 -3.35 8.72 0.16
C THR A 145 -2.71 7.46 0.74
N LEU A 146 -2.53 6.46 -0.10
CA LEU A 146 -1.82 5.21 0.19
C LEU A 146 -0.37 5.35 -0.23
N VAL A 147 0.57 5.21 0.70
CA VAL A 147 2.01 5.24 0.40
C VAL A 147 2.45 3.88 -0.14
N LEU A 148 2.88 3.85 -1.40
CA LEU A 148 3.41 2.64 -2.05
C LEU A 148 4.92 2.50 -1.83
N HIS A 149 5.63 3.64 -1.77
CA HIS A 149 7.06 3.73 -1.51
C HIS A 149 7.42 5.08 -0.87
N ASP A 150 8.35 5.06 0.07
CA ASP A 150 9.06 6.24 0.58
C ASP A 150 10.54 5.90 0.75
N SER A 151 11.40 6.61 0.00
CA SER A 151 12.85 6.39 0.03
C SER A 151 13.47 6.68 1.39
N LYS A 152 12.86 7.55 2.22
CA LYS A 152 13.33 7.82 3.59
C LYS A 152 13.22 6.59 4.50
N VAL A 153 12.26 5.71 4.20
CA VAL A 153 12.01 4.48 4.96
C VAL A 153 12.74 3.29 4.34
N ALA A 154 12.76 3.21 3.01
CA ALA A 154 13.39 2.11 2.29
C ALA A 154 14.93 2.11 2.40
N GLY A 155 15.54 3.26 2.69
CA GLY A 155 16.99 3.39 2.94
C GLY A 155 17.89 3.26 1.69
N ALA A 156 17.40 2.65 0.61
CA ALA A 156 18.14 2.45 -0.64
C ALA A 156 17.70 3.43 -1.75
N ARG A 157 18.66 3.98 -2.48
CA ARG A 157 18.42 4.71 -3.74
C ARG A 157 18.26 3.70 -4.86
N ALA A 158 17.14 3.74 -5.57
CA ALA A 158 16.98 2.97 -6.80
C ALA A 158 17.79 3.64 -7.93
N GLY A 159 18.63 2.88 -8.62
CA GLY A 159 19.46 3.36 -9.75
C GLY A 159 20.92 2.90 -9.76
N ASP A 160 21.43 2.29 -8.69
CA ASP A 160 22.76 1.67 -8.67
C ASP A 160 22.62 0.14 -8.84
N GLY A 161 22.68 -0.34 -10.09
CA GLY A 161 22.60 -1.75 -10.46
C GLY A 161 21.20 -2.39 -10.46
N ASN A 162 20.29 -1.96 -9.57
CA ASN A 162 18.89 -2.43 -9.55
C ASN A 162 17.92 -1.34 -10.03
N ARG A 163 17.26 -1.59 -11.17
CA ARG A 163 16.28 -0.69 -11.77
C ARG A 163 14.92 -0.73 -11.06
N ALA A 164 14.58 -1.82 -10.36
CA ALA A 164 13.28 -1.97 -9.72
C ALA A 164 13.20 -1.22 -8.38
N ILE A 165 12.15 -0.42 -8.20
CA ILE A 165 11.86 0.25 -6.93
C ILE A 165 11.16 -0.74 -6.01
N GLN A 166 11.72 -0.93 -4.82
CA GLN A 166 11.08 -1.74 -3.78
C GLN A 166 9.88 -1.01 -3.18
N LEU A 167 8.67 -1.47 -3.50
CA LEU A 167 7.43 -0.96 -2.92
C LEU A 167 7.20 -1.59 -1.55
N SER A 168 6.93 -0.77 -0.54
CA SER A 168 6.48 -1.25 0.77
C SER A 168 5.06 -1.81 0.66
N ARG A 169 4.22 -1.19 -0.15
CA ARG A 169 2.83 -1.60 -0.42
C ARG A 169 2.63 -1.69 -1.94
N PRO A 170 2.75 -2.87 -2.54
CA PRO A 170 2.58 -3.03 -3.99
C PRO A 170 1.12 -3.18 -4.41
N VAL A 171 0.17 -3.36 -3.48
CA VAL A 171 -1.22 -3.69 -3.81
C VAL A 171 -2.21 -2.64 -3.30
N VAL A 172 -3.19 -2.31 -4.14
CA VAL A 172 -4.35 -1.46 -3.83
C VAL A 172 -5.62 -2.11 -4.37
N ALA A 173 -6.69 -2.17 -3.57
CA ALA A 173 -8.01 -2.53 -4.09
C ALA A 173 -8.68 -1.30 -4.73
N VAL A 174 -9.31 -1.46 -5.89
CA VAL A 174 -9.90 -0.34 -6.64
C VAL A 174 -11.27 -0.74 -7.16
N TYR A 175 -12.25 0.17 -7.07
CA TYR A 175 -13.56 -0.09 -7.66
C TYR A 175 -13.43 -0.11 -9.18
N VAL A 176 -13.92 -1.16 -9.84
CA VAL A 176 -13.69 -1.35 -11.29
C VAL A 176 -14.18 -0.18 -12.16
N LYS A 177 -15.14 0.64 -11.69
CA LYS A 177 -15.71 1.77 -12.45
C LYS A 177 -15.13 3.14 -12.09
N GLU A 178 -14.11 3.22 -11.22
CA GLU A 178 -13.48 4.48 -10.83
C GLU A 178 -12.10 4.69 -11.47
N LYS A 179 -11.38 5.76 -11.09
CA LYS A 179 -10.00 5.99 -11.54
C LYS A 179 -9.02 5.76 -10.40
N LEU A 180 -7.86 5.19 -10.75
CA LEU A 180 -6.71 5.09 -9.85
C LEU A 180 -5.69 6.16 -10.21
N TYR A 181 -5.32 6.98 -9.24
CA TYR A 181 -4.32 8.02 -9.38
C TYR A 181 -3.04 7.58 -8.69
N VAL A 182 -1.90 7.83 -9.33
CA VAL A 182 -0.58 7.57 -8.79
C VAL A 182 0.23 8.84 -8.88
N LYS A 183 0.68 9.38 -7.74
CA LYS A 183 1.57 10.53 -7.68
C LYS A 183 2.97 10.06 -7.34
N ILE A 184 3.91 10.47 -8.18
CA ILE A 184 5.33 10.26 -7.98
C ILE A 184 5.92 11.61 -7.64
N ALA A 185 6.47 11.75 -6.44
CA ALA A 185 7.29 12.87 -6.03
C ALA A 185 8.76 12.44 -6.02
N ALA A 186 9.63 13.22 -6.67
CA ALA A 186 11.06 12.99 -6.70
C ALA A 186 11.81 14.25 -6.25
N GLN A 187 12.87 14.07 -5.46
CA GLN A 187 13.78 15.14 -5.08
C GLN A 187 14.90 15.26 -6.11
N THR A 188 15.05 16.44 -6.70
CA THR A 188 16.10 16.74 -7.69
C THR A 188 16.72 18.10 -7.37
N HIS A 189 18.03 18.12 -7.10
CA HIS A 189 18.79 19.33 -6.77
C HIS A 189 18.12 20.21 -5.70
N GLY A 190 17.64 19.59 -4.62
CA GLY A 190 16.98 20.29 -3.51
C GLY A 190 15.52 20.73 -3.77
N LYS A 191 14.98 20.54 -4.98
CA LYS A 191 13.56 20.82 -5.30
C LYS A 191 12.77 19.52 -5.43
N ILE A 192 11.52 19.53 -5.01
CA ILE A 192 10.60 18.41 -5.21
C ILE A 192 9.85 18.63 -6.53
N LYS A 193 9.95 17.68 -7.45
CA LYS A 193 9.13 17.59 -8.66
C LYS A 193 8.10 16.49 -8.46
N HIS A 194 6.90 16.68 -8.99
CA HIS A 194 5.86 15.65 -8.92
C HIS A 194 5.15 15.47 -10.26
N ARG A 195 4.67 14.26 -10.48
CA ARG A 195 3.85 13.89 -11.64
C ARG A 195 2.75 12.94 -11.18
N THR A 196 1.55 13.16 -11.68
CA THR A 196 0.41 12.26 -11.44
C THR A 196 0.10 11.50 -12.73
N VAL A 197 -0.08 10.19 -12.59
CA VAL A 197 -0.49 9.27 -13.65
C VAL A 197 -1.86 8.70 -13.27
N VAL A 198 -2.74 8.55 -14.25
CA VAL A 198 -4.10 8.02 -14.04
C VAL A 198 -4.23 6.70 -14.78
N PHE A 199 -4.80 5.72 -14.11
CA PHE A 199 -5.12 4.41 -14.68
C PHE A 199 -6.62 4.14 -14.59
N ILE A 200 -7.12 3.43 -15.60
CA ILE A 200 -8.49 2.93 -15.65
C ILE A 200 -8.47 1.46 -15.24
N PRO A 201 -9.13 1.07 -14.14
CA PRO A 201 -9.20 -0.31 -13.69
C PRO A 201 -9.76 -1.24 -14.75
N LYS A 202 -9.27 -2.48 -14.73
CA LYS A 202 -9.72 -3.58 -15.58
C LYS A 202 -9.96 -4.79 -14.71
N VAL A 203 -10.81 -5.70 -15.18
CA VAL A 203 -11.02 -7.00 -14.52
C VAL A 203 -9.73 -7.83 -14.53
N ASN A 204 -9.00 -7.79 -15.64
CA ASN A 204 -7.72 -8.43 -15.81
C ASN A 204 -6.84 -7.65 -16.80
N GLY A 205 -5.53 -7.91 -16.77
CA GLY A 205 -4.57 -7.41 -17.75
C GLY A 205 -3.55 -6.47 -17.15
N GLU A 206 -2.93 -5.65 -17.98
CA GLU A 206 -1.79 -4.81 -17.61
C GLU A 206 -1.92 -3.42 -18.24
N ASP A 207 -1.44 -2.41 -17.53
CA ASP A 207 -1.15 -1.09 -18.05
C ASP A 207 0.29 -0.70 -17.75
N LYS A 208 0.93 -0.07 -18.73
CA LYS A 208 2.29 0.47 -18.62
C LYS A 208 2.28 1.94 -19.02
N ARG A 209 3.00 2.76 -18.26
CA ARG A 209 3.18 4.19 -18.52
C ARG A 209 4.62 4.59 -18.22
N GLU A 210 5.29 5.10 -19.24
CA GLU A 210 6.56 5.82 -19.04
C GLU A 210 6.26 7.23 -18.57
N VAL A 211 7.01 7.69 -17.57
CA VAL A 211 6.79 8.96 -16.92
C VAL A 211 8.11 9.63 -16.55
N TYR A 212 8.24 10.90 -16.93
CA TYR A 212 9.34 11.74 -16.48
C TYR A 212 8.96 12.47 -15.19
N VAL A 213 9.84 12.42 -14.19
CA VAL A 213 9.76 13.23 -12.97
C VAL A 213 11.08 13.94 -12.77
N GLY A 214 11.14 15.22 -13.14
CA GLY A 214 12.42 15.93 -13.22
C GLY A 214 13.27 15.35 -14.35
N ALA A 215 14.48 14.88 -14.02
CA ALA A 215 15.40 14.23 -14.96
C ALA A 215 15.29 12.70 -14.97
N THR A 216 14.42 12.13 -14.14
CA THR A 216 14.28 10.67 -13.97
C THR A 216 13.17 10.14 -14.87
N LEU A 217 13.48 9.16 -15.70
CA LEU A 217 12.50 8.40 -16.49
C LEU A 217 12.14 7.10 -15.75
N MET A 218 10.85 6.85 -15.57
CA MET A 218 10.34 5.69 -14.84
C MET A 218 9.28 4.97 -15.67
N LEU A 219 9.23 3.64 -15.56
CA LEU A 219 8.13 2.82 -16.06
C LEU A 219 7.23 2.43 -14.89
N VAL A 220 5.99 2.88 -14.92
CA VAL A 220 4.95 2.47 -13.98
C VAL A 220 4.10 1.39 -14.64
N LYS A 221 4.12 0.19 -14.06
CA LYS A 221 3.30 -0.94 -14.45
C LYS A 221 2.24 -1.21 -13.40
N VAL A 222 1.01 -1.41 -13.85
CA VAL A 222 -0.12 -1.90 -13.05
C VAL A 222 -0.62 -3.19 -13.67
N THR A 223 -0.61 -4.27 -12.91
CA THR A 223 -1.30 -5.50 -13.28
C THR A 223 -2.63 -5.56 -12.54
N TRP A 224 -3.70 -5.83 -13.28
CA TRP A 224 -5.05 -5.95 -12.77
C TRP A 224 -5.45 -7.42 -12.66
N SER A 225 -6.10 -7.77 -11.56
CA SER A 225 -6.72 -9.08 -11.38
C SER A 225 -7.95 -8.98 -10.49
N ILE A 226 -8.86 -9.93 -10.65
CA ILE A 226 -9.95 -10.12 -9.70
C ILE A 226 -9.43 -10.59 -8.33
N ILE A 227 -10.15 -10.24 -7.28
CA ILE A 227 -9.95 -10.79 -5.93
C ILE A 227 -10.92 -11.97 -5.82
N ASP A 228 -10.43 -13.16 -6.14
CA ASP A 228 -11.28 -14.36 -6.31
C ASP A 228 -11.14 -15.37 -5.16
N PHE A 229 -12.24 -16.10 -4.92
CA PHE A 229 -12.40 -17.14 -3.92
C PHE A 229 -11.49 -18.36 -4.18
#